data_AF-A0A1M5I8A9-F1
#
_entry.id   AF-A0A1M5I8A9-F1
#
_cell.length_a   1.000
_cell.length_b   1.000
_cell.length_c   1.000
_cell.angle_alpha   90.00
_cell.angle_beta   90.00
_cell.angle_gamma   90.00
#
_symmetry.space_group_name_H-M   'P 1'
#
loop_
_entity.id
_entity.type
_entity.pdbx_description
1 polymer ?
#
loop_
_entity_poly.entity_id
_entity_poly.type
_entity_poly.pdbx_seq_one_letter_code
_entity_poly.pdbx_strand_id
1 'polypeptide(L)'
;MARIIYCHPAKTRYAFHVYTDLDFWDARKILKDIATVKRNFGQNPPGDEFPTQIVLEQAPPCVMEAVKRRLERAIASPPRHVVVQALLMEDFFEFDTSDYFPPRWSRSQREHFLRFRLPTQHGILNSPYNTYRLDWHGTRVRVVPVKRSTKHDPVIRTRKDAKRHEIVPTCF
;
A
#
# COMPACT_ATOMS: atom_id res chain seq x y z
N MET A 1 -4.56 12.83 0.03
CA MET A 1 -5.16 12.30 -1.23
C MET A 1 -4.01 11.78 -2.06
N ALA A 2 -4.23 10.76 -2.90
CA ALA A 2 -3.13 10.24 -3.72
C ALA A 2 -2.65 11.29 -4.73
N ARG A 3 -1.34 11.48 -4.82
CA ARG A 3 -0.69 12.35 -5.80
C ARG A 3 -0.63 11.64 -7.16
N ILE A 4 -0.65 12.43 -8.22
CA ILE A 4 -0.61 11.95 -9.61
C ILE A 4 0.49 12.71 -10.36
N ILE A 5 1.39 11.97 -11.01
CA ILE A 5 2.39 12.51 -11.94
C ILE A 5 2.10 11.95 -13.33
N TYR A 6 1.97 12.82 -14.32
CA TYR A 6 1.81 12.39 -15.71
C TYR A 6 3.15 11.94 -16.28
N CYS A 7 3.17 10.77 -16.90
CA CYS A 7 4.33 10.33 -17.66
C CYS A 7 4.49 11.23 -18.89
N HIS A 8 5.72 11.62 -19.20
CA HIS A 8 6.00 12.41 -20.40
C HIS A 8 5.60 11.61 -21.65
N PRO A 9 4.87 12.20 -22.62
CA PRO A 9 4.38 11.47 -23.82
C PRO A 9 5.48 10.75 -24.60
N ALA A 10 6.67 11.35 -24.69
CA ALA A 10 7.82 10.73 -25.37
C ALA A 10 8.39 9.47 -24.66
N LYS A 11 8.01 9.20 -23.41
CA LYS A 11 8.49 8.07 -22.59
C LYS A 11 7.48 6.93 -22.48
N THR A 12 6.37 7.00 -23.22
CA THR A 12 5.28 6.03 -23.10
C THR A 12 4.66 5.74 -24.46
N ARG A 13 4.15 4.52 -24.61
CA ARG A 13 3.32 4.09 -25.76
C ARG A 13 1.83 4.15 -25.49
N TYR A 14 1.44 4.50 -24.27
CA TYR A 14 0.06 4.49 -23.79
C TYR A 14 -0.59 5.85 -24.02
N ALA A 15 -1.86 5.86 -24.44
CA ALA A 15 -2.64 7.09 -24.58
C ALA A 15 -2.84 7.81 -23.23
N PHE A 16 -2.83 7.05 -22.12
CA PHE A 16 -2.83 7.60 -20.77
C PHE A 16 -1.82 6.83 -19.92
N HIS A 17 -0.92 7.55 -19.27
CA HIS A 17 0.06 6.98 -18.35
C HIS A 17 0.34 7.95 -17.21
N VAL A 18 0.03 7.53 -15.99
CA VAL A 18 0.31 8.28 -14.77
C VAL A 18 0.98 7.42 -13.70
N TYR A 19 1.78 8.06 -12.86
CA TYR A 19 2.34 7.50 -11.64
C TYR A 19 1.56 8.02 -10.44
N THR A 20 1.41 7.21 -9.39
CA THR A 20 0.74 7.61 -8.15
C THR A 20 1.46 7.06 -6.93
N ASP A 21 1.40 7.82 -5.83
CA ASP A 21 1.90 7.44 -4.51
C ASP A 21 0.98 6.45 -3.77
N LEU A 22 -0.12 6.04 -4.39
CA LEU A 22 -1.00 4.98 -3.89
C LEU A 22 -0.33 3.62 -4.06
N ASP A 23 -0.38 2.78 -3.01
CA ASP A 23 0.11 1.39 -3.05
C ASP A 23 -0.49 0.60 -4.23
N PHE A 24 0.33 -0.26 -4.84
CA PHE A 24 -0.04 -1.04 -6.02
C PHE A 24 -1.32 -1.86 -5.83
N TRP A 25 -1.49 -2.52 -4.69
CA TRP A 25 -2.65 -3.36 -4.44
C TRP A 25 -3.90 -2.53 -4.23
N ASP A 26 -3.75 -1.35 -3.65
CA ASP A 26 -4.86 -0.42 -3.42
C ASP A 26 -5.33 0.19 -4.73
N ALA A 27 -4.39 0.64 -5.57
CA ALA A 27 -4.67 1.09 -6.92
C ALA A 27 -5.36 0.01 -7.75
N ARG A 28 -4.85 -1.23 -7.73
CA ARG A 28 -5.44 -2.37 -8.44
C ARG A 28 -6.87 -2.65 -7.98
N LYS A 29 -7.15 -2.49 -6.68
CA LYS A 29 -8.48 -2.69 -6.12
C LYS A 29 -9.46 -1.60 -6.56
N ILE A 30 -9.07 -0.33 -6.51
CA ILE A 30 -9.99 0.79 -6.82
C ILE A 30 -10.16 1.02 -8.33
N LEU A 31 -9.13 0.72 -9.13
CA LEU A 31 -9.16 0.88 -10.59
C LEU A 31 -9.50 -0.42 -11.33
N LYS A 32 -9.99 -1.42 -10.59
CA LYS A 32 -10.45 -2.67 -11.17
C LYS A 32 -11.40 -2.38 -12.34
N ASP A 33 -11.15 -3.09 -13.44
CA ASP A 33 -11.96 -3.10 -14.67
C ASP A 33 -11.95 -1.80 -15.50
N ILE A 34 -11.23 -0.75 -15.08
CA ILE A 34 -11.17 0.53 -15.81
C ILE A 34 -9.76 0.93 -16.27
N ALA A 35 -8.71 0.39 -15.66
CA ALA A 35 -7.33 0.68 -16.05
C ALA A 35 -6.39 -0.49 -15.78
N THR A 36 -5.27 -0.53 -16.52
CA THR A 36 -4.18 -1.46 -16.24
C THR A 36 -3.26 -0.85 -15.20
N VAL A 37 -3.09 -1.54 -14.07
CA VAL A 37 -2.23 -1.11 -12.97
C VAL A 37 -0.95 -1.92 -12.98
N LYS A 38 0.20 -1.24 -12.92
CA LYS A 38 1.54 -1.83 -12.89
C LYS A 38 2.34 -1.29 -11.71
N ARG A 39 3.36 -2.03 -11.29
CA ARG A 39 4.33 -1.54 -10.30
C ARG A 39 5.33 -0.61 -10.96
N ASN A 40 5.79 0.41 -10.24
CA ASN A 40 6.88 1.29 -10.65
C ASN A 40 8.17 0.83 -9.96
N PHE A 41 9.15 0.42 -10.75
CA PHE A 41 10.51 0.11 -10.29
C PHE A 41 11.52 1.14 -10.79
N GLY A 42 11.04 2.24 -11.39
CA GLY A 42 11.88 3.30 -11.93
C GLY A 42 12.45 4.22 -10.86
N GLN A 43 13.40 5.05 -11.29
CA GLN A 43 14.02 6.10 -10.47
C GLN A 43 13.50 7.50 -10.79
N ASN A 44 12.69 7.64 -11.84
CA ASN A 44 12.16 8.94 -12.28
C ASN A 44 10.75 8.79 -12.89
N PRO A 45 9.66 8.93 -12.11
CA PRO A 45 9.67 9.16 -10.65
C PRO A 45 10.09 7.89 -9.87
N PRO A 46 10.66 8.05 -8.66
CA PRO A 46 11.16 6.92 -7.86
C PRO A 46 10.01 6.01 -7.40
N GLY A 47 10.19 4.69 -7.52
CA GLY A 47 9.21 3.68 -7.13
C GLY A 47 8.91 3.64 -5.62
N ASP A 48 9.83 4.11 -4.79
CA ASP A 48 9.62 4.17 -3.33
C ASP A 48 8.68 5.31 -2.92
N GLU A 49 8.55 6.34 -3.76
CA GLU A 49 7.61 7.44 -3.54
C GLU A 49 6.33 7.28 -4.38
N PHE A 50 6.47 6.80 -5.61
CA PHE A 50 5.39 6.57 -6.57
C PHE A 50 5.38 5.11 -7.02
N PRO A 51 4.92 4.17 -6.17
CA PRO A 51 5.05 2.72 -6.40
C PRO A 51 4.19 2.18 -7.54
N THR A 52 3.27 2.98 -8.07
CA THR A 52 2.24 2.50 -8.98
C THR A 52 2.19 3.31 -10.26
N GLN A 53 2.12 2.60 -11.38
CA GLN A 53 1.83 3.12 -12.72
C GLN A 53 0.41 2.71 -13.13
N ILE A 54 -0.32 3.62 -13.75
CA ILE A 54 -1.66 3.39 -14.27
C ILE A 54 -1.62 3.73 -15.75
N VAL A 55 -1.97 2.74 -16.58
CA VAL A 55 -1.88 2.86 -18.03
C VAL A 55 -3.19 2.48 -18.71
N LEU A 56 -3.51 3.19 -19.78
CA LEU A 56 -4.58 2.87 -20.73
C LEU A 56 -4.02 2.90 -22.14
N GLU A 57 -4.29 1.84 -22.91
CA GLU A 57 -3.92 1.79 -24.34
C GLU A 57 -4.76 2.79 -25.14
N GLN A 58 -6.07 2.81 -24.88
CA GLN A 58 -6.99 3.82 -25.35
C GLN A 58 -7.50 4.62 -24.17
N ALA A 59 -7.61 5.94 -24.31
CA ALA A 59 -7.98 6.82 -23.21
C ALA A 59 -9.27 7.59 -23.50
N PRO A 60 -10.46 6.93 -23.50
CA PRO A 60 -11.72 7.64 -23.60
C PRO A 60 -11.83 8.68 -22.46
N PRO A 61 -12.28 9.92 -22.74
CA PRO A 61 -12.36 10.97 -21.72
C PRO A 61 -13.13 10.55 -20.47
N CYS A 62 -14.24 9.82 -20.62
CA CYS A 62 -15.04 9.33 -19.50
C CYS A 62 -14.27 8.36 -18.57
N VAL A 63 -13.41 7.51 -19.13
CA VAL A 63 -12.60 6.55 -18.37
C VAL A 63 -11.45 7.29 -17.67
N MET A 64 -10.80 8.23 -18.35
CA MET A 64 -9.74 9.07 -17.74
C MET A 64 -10.27 9.83 -16.53
N GLU A 65 -11.43 10.48 -16.66
CA GLU A 65 -12.06 11.21 -15.56
C GLU A 65 -12.53 10.29 -14.42
N ALA A 66 -12.97 9.06 -14.73
CA ALA A 66 -13.28 8.07 -13.72
C ALA A 66 -12.02 7.62 -12.95
N VAL A 67 -10.89 7.41 -13.64
CA VAL A 67 -9.60 7.08 -13.01
C VAL A 67 -9.15 8.20 -12.08
N LYS A 68 -9.09 9.46 -12.57
CA LYS A 68 -8.69 10.62 -11.77
C LYS A 68 -9.55 10.76 -10.51
N ARG A 69 -10.88 10.70 -10.66
CA ARG A 69 -11.83 10.81 -9.54
C ARG A 69 -11.66 9.72 -8.49
N ARG A 70 -11.35 8.49 -8.90
CA ARG A 70 -11.10 7.38 -7.96
C ARG A 70 -9.77 7.57 -7.22
N LEU A 71 -8.74 8.05 -7.90
CA LEU A 71 -7.42 8.33 -7.31
C LEU A 71 -7.46 9.50 -6.32
N GLU A 72 -8.10 10.60 -6.69
CA GLU A 72 -8.23 11.78 -5.82
C GLU A 72 -8.91 11.42 -4.50
N ARG A 73 -9.93 10.56 -4.53
CA ARG A 73 -10.62 10.09 -3.32
C ARG A 73 -9.80 9.09 -2.50
N ALA A 74 -8.77 8.48 -3.09
CA ALA A 74 -7.95 7.51 -2.40
C ALA A 74 -6.99 8.21 -1.42
N ILE A 75 -6.81 7.58 -0.26
CA ILE A 75 -5.86 8.01 0.75
C ILE A 75 -4.63 7.13 0.59
N ALA A 76 -3.50 7.75 0.29
CA ALA A 76 -2.22 7.07 0.20
C ALA A 76 -1.77 6.59 1.58
N SER A 77 -0.86 5.62 1.57
CA SER A 77 -0.15 5.12 2.74
C SER A 77 1.26 4.76 2.31
N PRO A 78 2.21 4.59 3.25
CA PRO A 78 3.53 4.08 2.92
C PRO A 78 3.44 2.85 2.00
N PRO A 79 4.18 2.80 0.88
CA PRO A 79 4.15 1.66 -0.03
C PRO A 79 4.57 0.38 0.69
N ARG A 80 3.86 -0.73 0.46
CA ARG A 80 4.10 -1.96 1.23
C ARG A 80 5.52 -2.49 1.06
N HIS A 81 6.12 -2.33 -0.11
CA HIS A 81 7.49 -2.81 -0.36
C HIS A 81 8.52 -2.01 0.45
N VAL A 82 8.34 -0.68 0.60
CA VAL A 82 9.18 0.16 1.47
C VAL A 82 9.06 -0.27 2.92
N VAL A 83 7.83 -0.52 3.40
CA VAL A 83 7.60 -0.98 4.77
C VAL A 83 8.30 -2.32 5.01
N VAL A 84 8.14 -3.29 4.12
CA VAL A 84 8.77 -4.61 4.28
C VAL A 84 10.28 -4.54 4.17
N GLN A 85 10.82 -3.72 3.27
CA GLN A 85 12.26 -3.51 3.15
C GLN A 85 12.84 -2.94 4.45
N ALA A 86 12.24 -1.89 5.01
CA ALA A 86 12.68 -1.33 6.27
C ALA A 86 12.61 -2.36 7.42
N LEU A 87 11.53 -3.14 7.49
CA LEU A 87 11.41 -4.19 8.51
C LEU A 87 12.44 -5.32 8.36
N LEU A 88 12.91 -5.60 7.14
CA LEU A 88 13.96 -6.59 6.90
C LEU A 88 15.36 -6.07 7.23
N MET A 89 15.60 -4.78 7.00
CA MET A 89 16.94 -4.19 7.07
C MET A 89 17.21 -3.50 8.42
N GLU A 90 16.18 -2.93 9.04
CA GLU A 90 16.28 -2.06 10.22
C GLU A 90 15.48 -2.58 11.41
N ASP A 91 14.79 -3.73 11.29
CA ASP A 91 13.88 -4.32 12.29
C ASP A 91 12.69 -3.43 12.71
N PHE A 92 12.55 -2.23 12.16
CA PHE A 92 11.39 -1.37 12.36
C PHE A 92 11.11 -0.53 11.11
N PHE A 93 9.93 0.08 11.07
CA PHE A 93 9.60 1.11 10.08
C PHE A 93 8.94 2.30 10.78
N GLU A 94 9.46 3.50 10.58
CA GLU A 94 8.93 4.74 11.16
C GLU A 94 8.53 5.72 10.06
N PHE A 95 7.38 6.36 10.22
CA PHE A 95 6.92 7.42 9.32
C PHE A 95 6.06 8.44 10.06
N ASP A 96 5.98 9.66 9.52
CA ASP A 96 5.05 10.67 10.02
C ASP A 96 3.66 10.43 9.41
N THR A 97 2.66 10.36 10.29
CA THR A 97 1.28 10.14 9.86
C THR A 97 0.66 11.34 9.15
N SER A 98 1.22 12.55 9.34
CA SER A 98 0.77 13.79 8.71
C SER A 98 1.11 13.84 7.22
N ASP A 99 2.09 13.08 6.77
CA ASP A 99 2.48 12.99 5.35
C ASP A 99 1.41 12.28 4.50
N TYR A 100 0.59 11.45 5.14
CA TYR A 100 -0.38 10.59 4.45
C TYR A 100 -1.84 10.90 4.81
N PHE A 101 -2.11 11.24 6.07
CA PHE A 101 -3.48 11.32 6.58
C PHE A 101 -3.98 12.75 6.74
N PRO A 102 -5.29 12.99 6.49
CA PRO A 102 -5.89 14.29 6.74
C PRO A 102 -5.72 14.74 8.21
N PRO A 103 -5.42 16.02 8.49
CA PRO A 103 -5.27 16.52 9.85
C PRO A 103 -6.49 16.27 10.75
N ARG A 104 -7.70 16.32 10.15
CA ARG A 104 -8.98 16.05 10.81
C ARG A 104 -9.16 14.61 11.32
N TRP A 105 -8.31 13.66 10.89
CA TRP A 105 -8.42 12.29 11.34
C TRP A 105 -7.86 12.12 12.74
N SER A 106 -8.67 11.58 13.64
CA SER A 106 -8.23 11.18 14.98
C SER A 106 -7.19 10.07 14.92
N ARG A 107 -6.43 9.89 16.01
CA ARG A 107 -5.48 8.78 16.13
C ARG A 107 -6.14 7.42 15.90
N SER A 108 -7.33 7.19 16.47
CA SER A 108 -8.05 5.92 16.30
C SER A 108 -8.45 5.66 14.84
N GLN A 109 -8.82 6.69 14.09
CA GLN A 109 -9.11 6.58 12.65
C GLN A 109 -7.85 6.22 11.85
N ARG A 110 -6.72 6.87 12.16
CA ARG A 110 -5.42 6.57 11.53
C ARG A 110 -4.97 5.13 11.84
N GLU A 111 -5.06 4.70 13.10
CA GLU A 111 -4.74 3.32 13.51
C GLU A 111 -5.64 2.30 12.80
N HIS A 112 -6.95 2.56 12.76
CA HIS A 112 -7.90 1.69 12.07
C HIS A 112 -7.54 1.56 10.59
N PHE A 113 -7.22 2.68 9.92
CA PHE A 113 -6.79 2.66 8.53
C PHE A 113 -5.49 1.88 8.33
N LEU A 114 -4.48 2.10 9.17
CA LEU A 114 -3.18 1.44 9.09
C LEU A 114 -3.26 -0.08 9.23
N ARG A 115 -4.17 -0.60 10.06
CA ARG A 115 -4.39 -2.06 10.21
C ARG A 115 -4.71 -2.76 8.89
N PHE A 116 -5.36 -2.07 7.95
CA PHE A 116 -5.69 -2.61 6.62
C PHE A 116 -4.67 -2.32 5.54
N ARG A 117 -3.74 -1.38 5.78
CA ARG A 117 -2.78 -0.92 4.77
C ARG A 117 -1.37 -1.43 4.98
N LEU A 118 -0.93 -1.50 6.23
CA LEU A 118 0.33 -2.13 6.58
C LEU A 118 0.32 -3.58 6.10
N PRO A 119 1.49 -4.13 5.72
CA PRO A 119 1.63 -5.53 5.27
C PRO A 119 1.52 -6.50 6.46
N THR A 120 0.45 -6.41 7.25
CA THR A 120 0.19 -7.15 8.49
C THR A 120 -0.04 -8.65 8.28
N GLN A 121 -0.08 -9.10 7.03
CA GLN A 121 -0.14 -10.51 6.66
C GLN A 121 1.24 -11.05 6.24
N HIS A 122 2.25 -10.19 6.14
CA HIS A 122 3.62 -10.61 5.83
C HIS A 122 4.21 -11.37 7.03
N GLY A 123 4.97 -12.44 6.77
CA GLY A 123 5.47 -13.34 7.81
C GLY A 123 6.34 -12.68 8.88
N ILE A 124 6.97 -11.54 8.55
CA ILE A 124 7.75 -10.72 9.51
C ILE A 124 6.82 -10.16 10.60
N LEU A 125 5.67 -9.62 10.21
CA LEU A 125 4.72 -8.98 11.13
C LEU A 125 3.68 -9.95 11.69
N ASN A 126 3.43 -11.06 11.00
CA ASN A 126 2.39 -12.00 11.38
C ASN A 126 2.78 -13.42 11.01
N SER A 127 3.27 -14.13 12.01
CA SER A 127 3.58 -15.56 11.96
C SER A 127 3.13 -16.22 13.27
N PRO A 128 3.22 -17.55 13.38
CA PRO A 128 2.94 -18.22 14.66
C PRO A 128 3.81 -17.73 15.82
N TYR A 129 4.97 -17.13 15.52
CA TYR A 129 5.93 -16.65 16.51
C TYR A 129 6.03 -15.13 16.57
N ASN A 130 5.58 -14.41 15.55
CA ASN A 130 5.70 -12.96 15.47
C ASN A 130 4.32 -12.30 15.40
N THR A 131 4.23 -11.15 16.05
CA THR A 131 3.16 -10.17 15.88
C THR A 131 3.82 -8.81 15.67
N TYR A 132 3.04 -7.75 15.55
CA TYR A 132 3.56 -6.39 15.51
C TYR A 132 2.87 -5.52 16.55
N ARG A 133 3.54 -4.43 16.92
CA ARG A 133 2.97 -3.34 17.71
C ARG A 133 3.16 -2.02 16.95
N LEU A 134 2.22 -1.10 17.16
CA LEU A 134 2.32 0.28 16.69
C LEU A 134 2.70 1.16 17.87
N ASP A 135 3.91 1.69 17.86
CA ASP A 135 4.41 2.61 18.87
C ASP A 135 4.24 4.05 18.37
N TRP A 136 3.53 4.87 19.14
CA TRP A 136 3.19 6.24 18.76
C TRP A 136 4.06 7.25 19.51
N HIS A 137 4.68 8.14 18.75
CA HIS A 137 5.48 9.25 19.26
C HIS A 137 4.97 10.54 18.63
N GLY A 138 3.93 11.13 19.22
CA GLY A 138 3.26 12.30 18.66
C GLY A 138 2.59 11.99 17.32
N THR A 139 3.07 12.63 16.24
CA THR A 139 2.60 12.42 14.86
C THR A 139 3.26 11.24 14.16
N ARG A 140 4.34 10.71 14.72
CA ARG A 140 5.06 9.57 14.15
C ARG A 140 4.56 8.26 14.70
N VAL A 141 4.55 7.25 13.84
CA VAL A 141 4.22 5.89 14.22
C VAL A 141 5.35 4.96 13.78
N ARG A 142 5.75 4.10 14.70
CA ARG A 142 6.75 3.06 14.48
C ARG A 142 6.07 1.70 14.46
N VAL A 143 6.32 0.94 13.40
CA VAL A 143 5.90 -0.45 13.25
C VAL A 143 7.06 -1.33 13.72
N VAL A 144 6.84 -2.10 14.77
CA VAL A 144 7.87 -2.97 15.36
C VAL A 144 7.38 -4.41 15.40
N PRO A 145 8.12 -5.38 14.84
CA PRO A 145 7.90 -6.81 15.04
C PRO A 145 8.14 -7.18 16.50
N VAL A 146 7.23 -7.97 17.07
CA VAL A 146 7.28 -8.44 18.46
C VAL A 146 7.16 -9.95 18.46
N LYS A 147 8.05 -10.63 19.19
CA LYS A 147 7.93 -12.07 19.40
C LYS A 147 6.76 -12.37 20.35
N ARG A 148 5.94 -13.33 19.98
CA ARG A 148 4.88 -13.87 20.82
C ARG A 148 5.51 -14.70 21.94
N SER A 149 4.91 -14.66 23.12
CA SER A 149 5.31 -15.51 24.26
C SER A 149 4.97 -16.98 24.02
N THR A 150 3.95 -17.26 23.23
CA THR A 150 3.51 -18.61 22.87
C THR A 150 3.24 -18.73 21.37
N LYS A 151 3.44 -19.93 20.83
CA LYS A 151 3.11 -20.23 19.43
C LYS A 151 1.61 -20.06 19.20
N HIS A 152 1.25 -19.23 18.23
CA HIS A 152 -0.13 -19.00 17.84
C HIS A 152 -0.40 -19.63 16.46
N ASP A 153 -0.90 -20.87 16.46
CA ASP A 153 -1.35 -21.52 15.23
C ASP A 153 -2.75 -20.98 14.84
N PRO A 154 -2.92 -20.43 13.63
CA PRO A 154 -4.22 -19.91 13.20
C PRO A 154 -5.19 -21.08 12.99
N VAL A 155 -6.36 -21.01 13.64
CA VAL A 155 -7.40 -22.04 13.50
C VAL A 155 -8.18 -21.79 12.21
N ILE A 156 -7.98 -22.64 11.20
CA ILE A 156 -8.70 -22.57 9.94
C ILE A 156 -10.08 -23.19 10.13
N ARG A 157 -11.12 -22.35 10.26
CA ARG A 157 -12.50 -22.82 10.46
C ARG A 157 -13.34 -22.72 9.20
N THR A 158 -13.02 -21.78 8.31
CA THR A 158 -13.83 -21.50 7.13
C THR A 158 -13.01 -21.57 5.84
N ARG A 159 -13.70 -21.75 4.71
CA ARG A 159 -13.08 -21.65 3.38
C ARG A 159 -12.40 -20.29 3.14
N LYS A 160 -12.91 -19.23 3.77
CA LYS A 160 -12.32 -17.88 3.71
C LYS A 160 -11.01 -17.80 4.49
N ASP A 161 -10.91 -18.51 5.61
CA ASP A 161 -9.67 -18.60 6.39
C ASP A 161 -8.62 -19.41 5.62
N ALA A 162 -9.01 -20.55 5.05
CA ALA A 162 -8.13 -21.36 4.20
C ALA A 162 -7.56 -20.54 3.03
N LYS A 163 -8.42 -19.82 2.31
CA LYS A 163 -8.00 -18.95 1.18
C LYS A 163 -7.10 -17.79 1.62
N ARG A 164 -7.28 -17.25 2.83
CA ARG A 164 -6.38 -16.23 3.39
C ARG A 164 -5.00 -16.80 3.73
N HIS A 165 -4.91 -18.07 4.10
CA HIS A 165 -3.64 -18.75 4.36
C HIS A 165 -2.92 -19.17 3.07
N GLU A 166 -3.64 -19.44 1.98
CA GLU A 166 -3.04 -19.65 0.65
C GLU A 166 -2.45 -18.36 0.07
N ILE A 167 -3.07 -17.20 0.34
CA ILE A 167 -2.55 -15.89 -0.08
C ILE A 167 -1.42 -15.51 0.88
N VAL A 168 -0.23 -16.01 0.62
CA VAL A 168 0.99 -15.36 1.09
C VAL A 168 1.02 -14.00 0.39
N PRO A 169 0.90 -12.86 1.10
CA PRO A 169 1.17 -11.59 0.48
C PRO A 169 2.69 -11.53 0.34
N THR A 170 3.20 -12.21 -0.69
CA THR A 170 4.55 -11.98 -1.15
C THR A 170 4.55 -10.55 -1.64
N CYS A 171 5.43 -9.73 -1.07
CA CYS A 171 5.74 -8.41 -1.58
C CYS A 171 6.36 -8.47 -3.00
N PHE A 172 6.58 -9.68 -3.52
CA PHE A 172 6.99 -10.02 -4.87
C PHE A 172 5.77 -10.42 -5.69
#